data_AF-A0A9D2I1W8-F1
#
_entry.id   AF-A0A9D2I1W8-F1
#
_cell.length_a   1.000
_cell.length_b   1.000
_cell.length_c   1.000
_cell.angle_alpha   90.00
_cell.angle_beta   90.00
_cell.angle_gamma   90.00
#
_symmetry.space_group_name_H-M   'P 1'
#
loop_
_entity.id
_entity.type
_entity.pdbx_description
1 polymer ?
#
loop_
_entity_poly.entity_id
_entity_poly.type
_entity_poly.pdbx_seq_one_letter_code
_entity_poly.pdbx_strand_id
1 'polypeptide(L)'
;MRKGGNKMRAKYSVTHYETYSKTVLDVLDEFLCWLDSKGISEPEDVGELLGISAYKARKLQRLEDLPNERVEKMMRKVMRNG
;
A
#
# COMPACT_ATOMS: atom_id res chain seq x y z
N MET A 1 -22.12 13.60 58.82
CA MET A 1 -21.47 12.50 58.08
C MET A 1 -21.50 12.79 56.60
N ARG A 2 -20.33 12.80 55.94
CA ARG A 2 -20.15 13.02 54.49
C ARG A 2 -20.59 11.78 53.70
N LYS A 3 -21.31 11.95 52.59
CA LYS A 3 -21.45 10.92 51.54
C LYS A 3 -21.03 11.51 50.19
N GLY A 4 -19.71 11.64 50.02
CA GLY A 4 -19.11 11.83 48.71
C GLY A 4 -18.99 10.47 48.02
N GLY A 5 -19.81 10.24 47.00
CA GLY A 5 -19.69 9.09 46.11
C GLY A 5 -19.55 9.59 44.70
N ASN A 6 -18.31 9.71 44.22
CA ASN A 6 -18.00 10.12 42.85
C ASN A 6 -18.50 9.04 41.87
N LYS A 7 -19.62 9.31 41.17
CA LYS A 7 -20.29 8.39 40.23
C LYS A 7 -19.63 8.30 38.83
N MET A 8 -18.46 8.91 38.63
CA MET A 8 -17.83 9.02 37.30
C MET A 8 -16.60 8.12 37.15
N ARG A 9 -16.62 6.90 37.70
CA ARG A 9 -15.47 5.99 37.56
C ARG A 9 -15.67 5.02 36.40
N ALA A 10 -14.90 5.29 35.35
CA ALA A 10 -14.52 4.46 34.20
C ALA A 10 -15.59 4.15 33.14
N LYS A 11 -15.48 4.82 31.98
CA LYS A 11 -15.80 4.24 30.65
C LYS A 11 -14.98 4.92 29.54
N TYR A 12 -13.65 4.76 29.58
CA TYR A 12 -12.83 4.96 28.39
C TYR A 12 -12.00 3.69 28.19
N SER A 13 -12.61 2.65 27.63
CA SER A 13 -11.85 1.58 27.01
C SER A 13 -11.30 2.13 25.69
N VAL A 14 -10.00 2.42 25.66
CA VAL A 14 -9.30 2.74 24.42
C VAL A 14 -9.20 1.44 23.63
N THR A 15 -10.11 1.21 22.69
CA THR A 15 -9.91 0.22 21.64
C THR A 15 -8.86 0.77 20.68
N HIS A 16 -7.64 0.27 20.80
CA HIS A 16 -6.63 0.45 19.76
C HIS A 16 -7.07 -0.38 18.55
N TYR A 17 -7.46 0.29 17.46
CA TYR A 17 -7.49 -0.34 16.15
C TYR A 17 -6.07 -0.26 15.61
N GLU A 18 -5.39 -1.39 15.46
CA GLU A 18 -4.18 -1.44 14.65
C GLU A 18 -4.58 -1.18 13.20
N THR A 19 -4.40 0.05 12.74
CA THR A 19 -4.53 0.36 11.33
C THR A 19 -3.32 -0.25 10.63
N TYR A 20 -3.45 -1.45 10.07
CA TYR A 20 -2.40 -2.03 9.23
C TYR A 20 -2.22 -1.13 8.00
N SER A 21 -1.20 -0.28 8.03
CA SER A 21 -0.79 0.51 6.89
C SER A 21 0.06 -0.37 5.98
N LYS A 22 -0.42 -0.64 4.76
CA LYS A 22 0.35 -1.35 3.75
C LYS A 22 1.69 -0.67 3.54
N THR A 23 2.77 -1.46 3.63
CA THR A 23 4.12 -1.00 3.33
C THR A 23 4.30 -0.81 1.83
N VAL A 24 5.38 -0.15 1.44
CA VAL A 24 5.76 0.01 0.02
C VAL A 24 5.97 -1.34 -0.67
N LEU A 25 6.50 -2.33 0.07
CA LEU A 25 6.67 -3.70 -0.41
C LEU A 25 5.33 -4.40 -0.63
N ASP A 26 4.37 -4.23 0.27
CA ASP A 26 3.03 -4.82 0.12
C ASP A 26 2.36 -4.30 -1.16
N VAL A 27 2.54 -3.02 -1.48
CA VAL A 27 1.99 -2.42 -2.71
C VAL A 27 2.68 -2.97 -3.95
N LEU A 28 4.00 -3.14 -3.89
CA LEU A 28 4.77 -3.69 -5.00
C LEU A 28 4.32 -5.13 -5.28
N ASP A 29 4.18 -5.96 -4.25
CA ASP A 29 3.74 -7.35 -4.37
C ASP A 29 2.33 -7.46 -4.95
N GLU A 30 1.38 -6.66 -4.44
CA GLU A 30 0.03 -6.56 -5.00
C GLU A 30 0.03 -6.13 -6.46
N PHE A 31 0.89 -5.19 -6.82
CA PHE A 31 1.02 -4.72 -8.19
C PHE A 31 1.57 -5.79 -9.13
N LEU A 32 2.55 -6.58 -8.69
CA LEU A 32 3.08 -7.69 -9.49
C LEU A 32 2.02 -8.79 -9.68
N CYS A 33 1.26 -9.11 -8.64
CA CYS A 33 0.12 -10.04 -8.75
C CYS A 33 -0.95 -9.52 -9.71
N TRP A 34 -1.25 -8.22 -9.66
CA TRP A 34 -2.19 -7.59 -10.57
C TRP A 34 -1.68 -7.65 -12.02
N LEU A 35 -0.39 -7.36 -12.27
CA LEU A 35 0.21 -7.47 -13.61
C LEU A 35 0.08 -8.89 -14.18
N ASP A 36 0.39 -9.91 -13.39
CA ASP A 36 0.23 -11.32 -13.77
C ASP A 36 -1.22 -11.64 -14.14
N SER A 37 -2.18 -11.17 -13.34
CA SER A 37 -3.62 -11.34 -13.62
C SER A 37 -4.09 -10.67 -14.92
N LYS A 38 -3.35 -9.67 -15.40
CA LYS A 38 -3.61 -8.96 -16.67
C LYS A 38 -2.77 -9.51 -17.83
N GLY A 39 -1.87 -10.45 -17.57
CA GLY A 39 -0.92 -10.97 -18.56
C GLY A 39 0.12 -9.95 -19.01
N ILE A 40 0.42 -8.94 -18.18
CA ILE A 40 1.39 -7.88 -18.50
C ILE A 40 2.75 -8.28 -17.91
N SER A 41 3.64 -8.82 -18.73
CA SER A 41 4.98 -9.23 -18.33
C SER A 41 6.08 -8.27 -18.79
N GLU A 42 5.89 -7.61 -19.93
CA GLU A 42 6.98 -6.88 -20.57
C GLU A 42 7.32 -5.59 -19.80
N PRO A 43 8.60 -5.38 -19.45
CA PRO A 43 9.03 -4.18 -18.73
C PRO A 43 8.69 -2.87 -19.43
N GLU A 44 8.62 -2.89 -20.77
CA GLU A 44 8.23 -1.77 -21.62
C GLU A 44 6.77 -1.35 -21.34
N ASP A 45 5.84 -2.31 -21.34
CA ASP A 45 4.42 -2.08 -21.06
C ASP A 45 4.20 -1.61 -19.62
N VAL A 46 4.91 -2.23 -18.66
CA VAL A 46 4.89 -1.81 -17.26
C VAL A 46 5.46 -0.40 -17.09
N GLY A 47 6.52 -0.08 -17.85
CA GLY A 47 7.12 1.24 -17.88
C GLY A 47 6.15 2.30 -18.39
N GLU A 48 5.46 2.04 -19.49
CA GLU A 48 4.43 2.94 -20.03
C GLU A 48 3.29 3.17 -19.03
N LEU A 49 2.80 2.09 -18.43
CA LEU A 49 1.72 2.09 -17.45
C LEU A 49 2.03 2.91 -16.20
N LEU A 50 3.29 2.89 -15.74
CA LEU A 50 3.75 3.65 -14.58
C LEU A 50 4.38 5.01 -14.93
N GLY A 51 4.59 5.30 -16.22
CA GLY A 51 5.31 6.48 -16.69
C GLY A 51 6.78 6.52 -16.28
N ILE A 52 7.45 5.35 -16.31
CA ILE A 52 8.87 5.15 -15.99
C ILE A 52 9.59 4.44 -17.15
N SER A 53 10.92 4.39 -17.12
CA SER A 53 11.67 3.62 -18.13
C SER A 53 11.52 2.11 -17.93
N ALA A 54 11.57 1.35 -19.02
CA ALA A 54 11.57 -0.12 -19.00
C ALA A 54 12.66 -0.70 -18.10
N TYR A 55 13.83 -0.05 -18.02
CA TYR A 55 14.90 -0.43 -17.11
C TYR A 55 14.48 -0.38 -15.63
N LYS A 56 13.79 0.69 -15.22
CA LYS A 56 13.28 0.83 -13.85
C LYS A 56 12.15 -0.17 -13.59
N ALA A 57 11.23 -0.34 -14.54
CA ALA A 57 10.17 -1.33 -14.44
C ALA A 57 10.74 -2.74 -14.23
N ARG A 58 11.76 -3.13 -15.01
CA ARG A 58 12.45 -4.42 -14.87
C ARG A 58 13.06 -4.61 -13.48
N LYS A 59 13.67 -3.58 -12.91
CA LYS A 59 14.21 -3.64 -11.54
C LYS A 59 13.13 -3.84 -10.50
N LEU A 60 11.99 -3.14 -10.63
CA LEU A 60 10.85 -3.32 -9.75
C LEU A 60 10.26 -4.73 -9.85
N GLN A 61 10.11 -5.27 -11.06
CA GLN A 61 9.62 -6.64 -11.28
C GLN A 61 10.55 -7.71 -10.69
N ARG A 62 11.86 -7.44 -10.65
CA ARG A 62 12.87 -8.32 -10.06
C ARG A 62 13.09 -8.08 -8.56
N LEU A 63 12.35 -7.15 -7.96
CA LEU A 63 12.54 -6.72 -6.58
C LEU A 63 13.97 -6.21 -6.28
N GLU A 64 14.68 -5.74 -7.31
CA GLU A 64 16.02 -5.13 -7.19
C GLU A 64 15.95 -3.69 -6.69
N ASP A 65 14.79 -3.05 -6.78
CA ASP A 65 14.54 -1.67 -6.36
C ASP A 65 13.14 -1.55 -5.74
N LEU A 66 12.92 -0.49 -4.95
CA LEU A 66 11.61 -0.16 -4.38
C LEU A 66 10.96 0.98 -5.15
N PRO A 67 9.62 0.99 -5.29
CA PRO A 67 8.94 2.12 -5.87
C PRO A 67 9.08 3.33 -4.95
N ASN A 68 9.44 4.48 -5.54
CA ASN A 68 9.33 5.76 -4.84
C ASN A 68 7.85 6.17 -4.72
N GLU A 69 7.56 7.19 -3.91
CA GLU A 69 6.19 7.66 -3.62
C GLU A 69 5.36 7.93 -4.88
N ARG A 70 5.98 8.51 -5.92
CA ARG A 70 5.29 8.79 -7.20
C ARG A 70 4.89 7.50 -7.91
N VAL A 71 5.80 6.52 -7.96
CA VAL A 71 5.56 5.23 -8.60
C VAL A 71 4.54 4.41 -7.81
N GLU A 72 4.65 4.37 -6.48
CA GLU A 72 3.68 3.70 -5.60
C GLU A 72 2.27 4.27 -5.81
N LYS A 73 2.13 5.60 -5.85
CA LYS A 73 0.85 6.26 -6.12
C LYS A 73 0.28 5.88 -7.49
N MET A 74 1.14 5.71 -8.49
CA MET A 74 0.71 5.27 -9.82
C MET A 74 0.27 3.80 -9.83
N MET A 75 1.02 2.90 -9.20
CA MET A 75 0.65 1.49 -9.03
C MET A 75 -0.75 1.37 -8.42
N ARG A 76 -1.00 2.06 -7.30
CA ARG A 76 -2.32 2.08 -6.64
C ARG A 76 -3.42 2.63 -7.55
N LYS A 77 -3.12 3.67 -8.33
CA LYS A 77 -4.09 4.28 -9.25
C LYS A 77 -4.45 3.32 -10.37
N VAL A 78 -3.48 2.65 -10.97
CA VAL A 78 -3.70 1.72 -12.08
C VAL A 78 -4.48 0.51 -11.61
N MET A 79 -4.07 -0.12 -10.51
CA MET A 79 -4.79 -1.27 -9.94
C MET A 79 -6.25 -0.97 -9.59
N ARG A 80 -6.55 0.28 -9.19
CA ARG A 80 -7.93 0.69 -8.87
C ARG A 80 -8.79 0.92 -10.12
N ASN A 81 -8.18 1.29 -11.24
CA ASN A 81 -8.88 1.75 -12.44
C ASN A 81 -8.91 0.72 -13.57
N GLY A 82 -8.15 -0.39 -13.49
CA GLY A 82 -8.01 -1.40 -14.53
C GLY A 82 -8.33 -2.80 -14.07
#